data_AF-A0A662QIQ0-F1
#
_entry.id   AF-A0A662QIQ0-F1
#
_cell.length_a   1.000
_cell.length_b   1.000
_cell.length_c   1.000
_cell.angle_alpha   90.00
_cell.angle_beta   90.00
_cell.angle_gamma   90.00
#
_symmetry.space_group_name_H-M   'P 1'
#
loop_
_entity.id
_entity.type
_entity.pdbx_description
1 polymer ?
#
loop_
_entity_poly.entity_id
_entity_poly.type
_entity_poly.pdbx_seq_one_letter_code
_entity_poly.pdbx_strand_id
1 'polypeptide(L)'
;MEYWAIVLIWLARMVIMAIICTFLGLLGVKILDALTPRIEERDKIGSDPVSTGIFIAGFIIFVGLVIHGACTAEIPIHTLLIPSLIDIKRVGLIIFTFFVSLFLGVGLFNLIDKLTPKIHFSYVNKSPIGIGIYVAGYLIFLGLVIHAALTIPI
;
A
#
# COMPACT_ATOMS: atom_id res chain seq x y z
N MET A 1 -27.95 -19.69 -1.65
CA MET A 1 -26.87 -19.96 -0.67
C MET A 1 -27.40 -19.65 0.71
N GLU A 2 -27.09 -20.47 1.71
CA GLU A 2 -27.32 -20.11 3.11
C GLU A 2 -26.52 -18.85 3.46
N TYR A 3 -27.09 -17.95 4.26
CA TYR A 3 -26.48 -16.68 4.68
C TYR A 3 -25.03 -16.86 5.15
N TRP A 4 -24.76 -17.91 5.93
CA TRP A 4 -23.43 -18.24 6.44
C TRP A 4 -22.41 -18.56 5.35
N ALA A 5 -22.82 -19.17 4.25
CA ALA A 5 -21.92 -19.43 3.13
C ALA A 5 -21.46 -18.11 2.48
N ILE A 6 -22.36 -17.13 2.34
CA ILE A 6 -22.03 -15.81 1.80
C ILE A 6 -21.07 -15.08 2.73
N VAL A 7 -21.33 -15.10 4.05
CA VAL A 7 -20.46 -14.50 5.06
C VAL A 7 -19.06 -15.12 5.03
N LEU A 8 -18.97 -16.45 4.92
CA LEU A 8 -17.68 -17.15 4.85
C LEU A 8 -16.89 -16.83 3.57
N ILE A 9 -17.57 -16.78 2.41
CA ILE A 9 -16.94 -16.41 1.14
C ILE A 9 -16.44 -14.96 1.21
N TRP A 10 -17.25 -14.05 1.74
CA TRP A 10 -16.86 -12.65 1.92
C TRP A 10 -15.66 -12.51 2.86
N LEU A 11 -15.68 -13.19 4.01
CA LEU A 11 -14.56 -13.20 4.96
C LEU A 11 -13.28 -13.75 4.33
N ALA A 12 -13.38 -14.88 3.61
CA ALA A 12 -12.24 -15.48 2.92
C ALA A 12 -11.65 -14.53 1.87
N ARG A 13 -12.49 -13.88 1.06
CA ARG A 13 -12.06 -12.87 0.08
C ARG A 13 -11.33 -11.71 0.76
N MET A 14 -11.85 -11.20 1.87
CA MET A 14 -11.19 -10.12 2.61
C MET A 14 -9.81 -10.53 3.10
N VAL A 15 -9.67 -11.72 3.69
CA VAL A 15 -8.39 -12.23 4.18
C VAL A 15 -7.39 -12.39 3.03
N ILE A 16 -7.82 -12.95 1.90
CA ILE A 16 -6.97 -13.11 0.72
C ILE A 16 -6.49 -11.75 0.19
N MET A 17 -7.41 -10.78 0.02
CA MET A 17 -7.06 -9.45 -0.48
C MET A 17 -6.16 -8.70 0.50
N ALA A 18 -6.41 -8.82 1.81
CA ALA A 18 -5.56 -8.24 2.84
C ALA A 18 -4.14 -8.81 2.77
N ILE A 19 -3.98 -10.13 2.61
CA ILE A 19 -2.66 -10.78 2.47
C ILE A 19 -1.94 -10.28 1.21
N ILE A 20 -2.62 -10.26 0.06
CA ILE A 20 -2.04 -9.81 -1.22
C ILE A 20 -1.57 -8.36 -1.12
N CYS A 21 -2.43 -7.46 -0.64
CA CYS A 21 -2.08 -6.05 -0.57
C CYS A 21 -1.03 -5.80 0.53
N THR A 22 -1.07 -6.52 1.64
CA THR A 22 -0.01 -6.46 2.67
C THR A 22 1.34 -6.85 2.08
N PHE A 23 1.39 -7.93 1.29
CA PHE A 23 2.59 -8.33 0.57
C PHE A 23 3.07 -7.23 -0.39
N LEU A 24 2.15 -6.59 -1.13
CA LEU A 24 2.48 -5.45 -1.99
C LEU A 24 3.00 -4.25 -1.21
N GLY A 25 2.43 -3.91 -0.04
CA GLY A 25 2.92 -2.84 0.81
C GLY A 25 4.37 -3.10 1.28
N LEU A 26 4.66 -4.32 1.74
CA LEU A 26 6.01 -4.72 2.12
C LEU A 26 6.97 -4.71 0.93
N LEU A 27 6.52 -5.15 -0.24
CA LEU A 27 7.29 -5.11 -1.48
C LEU A 27 7.55 -3.66 -1.92
N GLY A 28 6.55 -2.77 -1.81
CA GLY A 28 6.66 -1.35 -2.10
C GLY A 28 7.75 -0.69 -1.28
N VAL A 29 7.80 -0.95 0.03
CA VAL A 29 8.89 -0.47 0.91
C VAL A 29 10.25 -1.01 0.44
N LYS A 30 10.37 -2.31 0.12
CA LYS A 30 11.64 -2.89 -0.37
C LYS A 30 12.09 -2.29 -1.71
N ILE A 31 11.15 -2.00 -2.61
CA ILE A 31 11.49 -1.40 -3.90
C ILE A 31 11.82 0.08 -3.71
N LEU A 32 11.14 0.77 -2.79
CA LEU A 32 11.45 2.16 -2.43
C LEU A 32 12.88 2.27 -1.90
N ASP A 33 13.31 1.36 -1.01
CA ASP A 33 14.70 1.25 -0.56
C ASP A 33 15.68 1.12 -1.75
N ALA A 34 15.36 0.26 -2.73
CA ALA A 34 16.21 -0.01 -3.88
C ALA A 34 16.25 1.16 -4.90
N LEU A 35 15.13 1.87 -5.07
CA LEU A 35 15.02 3.02 -5.99
C LEU A 35 15.57 4.31 -5.38
N THR A 36 15.74 4.35 -4.06
CA THR A 36 16.23 5.53 -3.32
C THR A 36 17.53 5.23 -2.59
N PRO A 37 18.60 4.73 -3.26
CA PRO A 37 19.80 4.18 -2.61
C PRO A 37 20.63 5.19 -1.81
N ARG A 38 20.26 6.49 -1.81
CA ARG A 38 20.86 7.51 -0.94
C ARG A 38 20.22 7.54 0.46
N ILE A 39 19.22 6.70 0.72
CA ILE A 39 18.47 6.63 1.97
C ILE A 39 18.45 5.15 2.41
N GLU A 40 19.20 4.80 3.45
CA GLU A 40 19.10 3.49 4.09
C GLU A 40 17.84 3.48 4.97
N GLU A 41 16.65 3.29 4.39
CA GLU A 41 15.39 3.53 5.12
C GLU A 41 15.15 2.49 6.21
N ARG A 42 15.32 1.20 5.90
CA ARG A 42 15.08 0.08 6.84
C ARG A 42 15.96 0.12 8.08
N ASP A 43 17.27 0.28 7.91
CA ASP A 43 18.21 0.26 9.04
C ASP A 43 18.04 1.50 9.94
N LYS A 44 17.67 2.64 9.34
CA LYS A 44 17.43 3.88 10.09
C LYS A 44 16.08 3.90 10.79
N ILE A 45 15.00 3.36 10.21
CA ILE A 45 13.70 3.29 10.91
C ILE A 45 13.84 2.51 12.23
N GLY A 46 14.57 1.39 12.21
CA GLY A 46 14.80 0.56 13.40
C GLY A 46 15.75 1.16 14.45
N SER A 47 16.47 2.24 14.10
CA SER A 47 17.42 2.90 15.02
C SER A 47 16.77 3.85 16.03
N ASP A 48 15.51 4.23 15.81
CA ASP A 48 14.78 5.17 16.66
C ASP A 48 13.34 4.69 16.90
N PRO A 49 12.88 4.60 18.17
CA PRO A 49 11.55 4.08 18.50
C PRO A 49 10.42 4.98 17.98
N VAL A 50 10.64 6.30 17.85
CA VAL A 50 9.63 7.22 17.31
C VAL A 50 9.44 6.96 15.81
N SER A 51 10.54 6.83 15.07
CA SER A 51 10.51 6.46 13.65
C SER A 51 9.81 5.12 13.42
N THR A 52 10.15 4.11 14.22
CA THR A 52 9.48 2.80 14.18
C THR A 52 7.97 2.94 14.44
N GLY A 53 7.57 3.73 15.44
CA GLY A 53 6.16 3.99 15.73
C GLY A 53 5.41 4.65 14.56
N ILE A 54 6.03 5.63 13.89
CA ILE A 54 5.47 6.31 12.72
C ILE A 54 5.32 5.33 11.55
N PHE A 55 6.32 4.50 11.29
CA PHE A 55 6.26 3.46 10.26
C PHE A 55 5.10 2.49 10.53
N ILE A 56 4.98 2.00 11.77
CA ILE A 56 3.89 1.10 12.18
C ILE A 56 2.53 1.78 11.97
N ALA A 57 2.39 3.05 12.34
CA ALA A 57 1.15 3.79 12.14
C ALA A 57 0.77 3.90 10.65
N GLY A 58 1.72 4.25 9.78
CA GLY A 58 1.51 4.28 8.33
C GLY A 58 1.11 2.92 7.76
N PHE A 59 1.73 1.86 8.24
CA PHE A 59 1.40 0.48 7.85
C PHE A 59 0.00 0.04 8.30
N ILE A 60 -0.41 0.40 9.53
CA ILE A 60 -1.77 0.13 10.02
C ILE A 60 -2.81 0.87 9.18
N ILE A 61 -2.55 2.15 8.84
CA ILE A 61 -3.44 2.92 7.97
C ILE A 61 -3.55 2.28 6.59
N PHE A 62 -2.42 1.85 6.02
CA PHE A 62 -2.38 1.13 4.75
C PHE A 62 -3.26 -0.14 4.79
N VAL A 63 -3.09 -0.99 5.80
CA VAL A 63 -3.91 -2.20 5.98
C VAL A 63 -5.38 -1.85 6.16
N GLY A 64 -5.69 -0.79 6.92
CA GLY A 64 -7.06 -0.30 7.10
C GLY A 64 -7.72 0.12 5.78
N LEU A 65 -6.99 0.82 4.91
CA LEU A 65 -7.46 1.20 3.57
C LEU A 65 -7.71 -0.02 2.68
N VAL A 66 -6.83 -1.01 2.73
CA VAL A 66 -7.01 -2.27 1.99
C VAL A 66 -8.26 -3.01 2.46
N ILE A 67 -8.42 -3.18 3.78
CA ILE A 67 -9.58 -3.87 4.36
C ILE A 67 -10.86 -3.12 3.99
N HIS A 68 -10.87 -1.80 4.17
CA HIS A 68 -12.01 -0.98 3.79
C HIS A 68 -12.35 -1.14 2.31
N GLY A 69 -11.37 -1.07 1.41
CA GLY A 69 -11.58 -1.25 -0.03
C GLY A 69 -12.16 -2.62 -0.36
N ALA A 70 -11.64 -3.68 0.27
CA ALA A 70 -12.13 -5.05 0.10
C ALA A 70 -13.56 -5.24 0.66
N CYS A 71 -13.91 -4.58 1.76
CA CYS A 71 -15.27 -4.58 2.32
C CYS A 71 -16.28 -3.94 1.38
N THR A 72 -15.91 -2.81 0.77
CA THR A 72 -16.79 -2.03 -0.11
C THR A 72 -16.81 -2.53 -1.55
N ALA A 73 -15.92 -3.44 -1.92
CA ALA A 73 -15.89 -4.03 -3.25
C ALA A 73 -17.14 -4.88 -3.50
N GLU A 74 -17.77 -4.71 -4.66
CA GLU A 74 -18.95 -5.48 -5.04
C GLU A 74 -18.65 -6.99 -5.02
N ILE A 75 -19.60 -7.77 -4.47
CA ILE A 75 -19.56 -9.23 -4.50
C ILE A 75 -20.35 -9.65 -5.75
N PRO A 76 -19.72 -10.29 -6.75
CA PRO A 76 -20.48 -10.95 -7.81
C PRO A 76 -21.19 -12.17 -7.20
N ILE A 77 -22.43 -11.97 -6.74
CA ILE A 77 -23.24 -13.01 -6.07
C ILE A 77 -23.62 -14.15 -7.03
N HIS A 78 -23.45 -13.96 -8.34
CA HIS A 78 -23.92 -14.86 -9.39
C HIS A 78 -22.86 -15.77 -10.04
N THR A 79 -21.60 -15.77 -9.57
CA THR A 79 -20.50 -16.56 -10.16
C THR A 79 -20.09 -17.76 -9.30
N LEU A 80 -19.40 -18.74 -9.91
CA LEU A 80 -18.86 -19.93 -9.20
C LEU A 80 -18.00 -19.55 -7.97
N LEU A 81 -17.87 -20.48 -7.01
CA LEU A 81 -17.16 -20.30 -5.73
C LEU A 81 -15.69 -19.84 -5.83
N ILE A 82 -14.98 -20.16 -6.91
CA ILE A 82 -13.56 -19.78 -7.09
C ILE A 82 -13.43 -18.36 -7.66
N PRO A 83 -14.13 -17.99 -8.75
CA PRO A 83 -14.21 -16.60 -9.22
C PRO A 83 -14.70 -15.58 -8.18
N SER A 84 -15.51 -16.01 -7.21
CA SER A 84 -15.99 -15.13 -6.15
C SER A 84 -14.93 -14.81 -5.08
N LEU A 85 -13.89 -15.64 -4.94
CA LEU A 85 -12.78 -15.43 -3.99
C LEU A 85 -11.64 -14.62 -4.59
N ILE A 86 -11.23 -14.91 -5.83
CA ILE A 86 -10.13 -14.23 -6.51
C ILE A 86 -10.55 -13.87 -7.94
N ASP A 87 -10.77 -12.57 -8.15
CA ASP A 87 -10.97 -12.01 -9.48
C ASP A 87 -9.62 -11.60 -10.07
N ILE A 88 -9.19 -12.32 -11.12
CA ILE A 88 -7.93 -12.08 -11.83
C ILE A 88 -7.86 -10.65 -12.38
N LYS A 89 -8.97 -10.09 -12.85
CA LYS A 89 -9.00 -8.71 -13.37
C LYS A 89 -8.71 -7.72 -12.24
N ARG A 90 -9.31 -7.96 -11.07
CA ARG A 90 -9.09 -7.12 -9.88
C ARG A 90 -7.67 -7.22 -9.36
N VAL A 91 -7.14 -8.44 -9.25
CA VAL A 91 -5.74 -8.65 -8.84
C VAL A 91 -4.78 -7.99 -9.83
N GLY A 92 -5.03 -8.12 -11.14
CA GLY A 92 -4.25 -7.44 -12.18
C GLY A 92 -4.28 -5.92 -12.04
N LEU A 93 -5.46 -5.34 -11.78
CA LEU A 93 -5.63 -3.90 -11.56
C LEU A 93 -4.88 -3.42 -10.32
N ILE A 94 -4.94 -4.17 -9.21
CA ILE A 94 -4.21 -3.86 -7.97
C ILE A 94 -2.69 -3.88 -8.22
N ILE A 95 -2.18 -4.89 -8.91
CA ILE A 95 -0.75 -4.98 -9.23
C ILE A 95 -0.31 -3.83 -10.15
N PHE A 96 -1.10 -3.53 -11.18
CA PHE A 96 -0.80 -2.43 -12.09
C PHE A 96 -0.80 -1.07 -11.37
N THR A 97 -1.82 -0.80 -10.56
CA THR A 97 -1.94 0.43 -9.78
C THR A 97 -0.84 0.55 -8.72
N PHE A 98 -0.39 -0.55 -8.13
CA PHE A 98 0.80 -0.59 -7.27
C PHE A 98 2.04 -0.07 -8.00
N PHE A 99 2.35 -0.56 -9.20
CA PHE A 99 3.51 -0.08 -9.95
C PHE A 99 3.37 1.40 -10.34
N VAL A 100 2.18 1.81 -10.79
CA VAL A 100 1.91 3.22 -11.11
C VAL A 100 2.11 4.10 -9.89
N SER A 101 1.61 3.71 -8.71
CA SER A 101 1.82 4.47 -7.47
C SER A 101 3.30 4.53 -7.10
N LEU A 102 4.02 3.42 -7.21
CA LEU A 102 5.45 3.37 -6.90
C LEU A 102 6.24 4.34 -7.79
N PHE A 103 6.05 4.29 -9.10
CA PHE A 103 6.74 5.18 -10.03
C PHE A 103 6.34 6.63 -9.86
N LEU A 104 5.06 6.91 -9.59
CA LEU A 104 4.59 8.27 -9.30
C LEU A 104 5.17 8.79 -7.98
N GLY A 105 5.20 7.99 -6.93
CA GLY A 105 5.73 8.37 -5.62
C GLY A 105 7.21 8.77 -5.72
N VAL A 106 8.03 7.93 -6.35
CA VAL A 106 9.45 8.21 -6.59
C VAL A 106 9.64 9.37 -7.57
N GLY A 107 8.86 9.39 -8.66
CA GLY A 107 8.94 10.42 -9.69
C GLY A 107 8.58 11.82 -9.17
N LEU A 108 7.49 11.94 -8.40
CA LEU A 108 7.07 13.19 -7.77
C LEU A 108 8.07 13.65 -6.72
N PHE A 109 8.62 12.72 -5.92
CA PHE A 109 9.67 13.06 -4.96
C PHE A 109 10.87 13.72 -5.65
N ASN A 110 11.40 13.08 -6.70
CA ASN A 110 12.53 13.60 -7.45
C ASN A 110 12.21 14.91 -8.19
N LEU A 111 11.00 15.04 -8.73
CA LEU A 111 10.56 16.26 -9.40
C LEU A 111 10.48 17.43 -8.41
N ILE A 112 9.87 17.22 -7.24
CA ILE A 112 9.72 18.27 -6.23
C ILE A 112 11.07 18.66 -5.64
N ASP A 113 11.95 17.71 -5.32
CA ASP A 113 13.32 17.98 -4.84
C ASP A 113 14.09 18.87 -5.83
N LYS A 114 13.92 18.63 -7.14
CA LYS A 114 14.53 19.44 -8.20
C LYS A 114 13.89 20.83 -8.33
N LEU A 115 12.57 20.94 -8.17
CA LEU A 115 11.83 22.20 -8.33
C LEU A 115 11.90 23.11 -7.09
N THR A 116 12.23 22.56 -5.92
CA THR A 116 12.34 23.33 -4.67
C THR A 116 13.77 23.35 -4.14
N PRO A 117 14.73 24.02 -4.81
CA PRO A 117 16.14 23.99 -4.45
C PRO A 117 16.47 24.57 -3.06
N LYS A 118 15.54 25.26 -2.39
CA LYS A 118 15.70 25.74 -1.01
C LYS A 118 15.27 24.71 0.04
N ILE A 119 14.51 23.69 -0.35
CA ILE A 119 14.01 22.60 0.50
C ILE A 119 14.47 21.30 -0.14
N HIS A 120 15.64 20.80 0.26
CA HIS A 120 16.11 19.50 -0.22
C HIS A 120 15.30 18.40 0.47
N PHE A 121 14.38 17.78 -0.25
CA PHE A 121 13.57 16.65 0.23
C PHE A 121 14.47 15.47 0.57
N SER A 122 15.59 15.33 -0.15
CA SER A 122 16.66 14.38 0.17
C SER A 122 17.24 14.52 1.59
N TYR A 123 17.07 15.68 2.26
CA TYR A 123 17.52 15.90 3.64
C TYR A 123 16.77 15.04 4.67
N VAL A 124 15.61 14.48 4.28
CA VAL A 124 14.85 13.53 5.11
C VAL A 124 15.71 12.34 5.57
N ASN A 125 16.73 11.97 4.79
CA ASN A 125 17.63 10.86 5.09
C ASN A 125 18.60 11.11 6.28
N LYS A 126 18.65 12.35 6.79
CA LYS A 126 19.51 12.75 7.91
C LYS A 126 18.91 12.42 9.27
N SER A 127 17.63 12.11 9.34
CA SER A 127 16.93 11.80 10.60
C SER A 127 16.14 10.50 10.45
N PRO A 128 16.28 9.53 11.39
CA PRO A 128 15.41 8.37 11.47
C PRO A 128 13.93 8.73 11.43
N ILE A 129 13.52 9.77 12.18
CA ILE A 129 12.13 10.22 12.25
C ILE A 129 11.64 10.71 10.88
N GLY A 130 12.49 11.45 10.16
CA GLY A 130 12.18 11.91 8.81
C GLY A 130 11.88 10.75 7.87
N ILE A 131 12.75 9.73 7.88
CA ILE A 131 12.56 8.52 7.08
C ILE A 131 11.27 7.79 7.47
N GLY A 132 10.98 7.67 8.77
CA GLY A 132 9.74 7.08 9.26
C GLY A 132 8.51 7.79 8.69
N ILE A 133 8.51 9.13 8.69
CA ILE A 133 7.43 9.94 8.10
C ILE A 133 7.35 9.72 6.59
N TYR A 134 8.48 9.68 5.89
CA TYR A 134 8.52 9.47 4.44
C TYR A 134 7.90 8.13 4.04
N VAL A 135 8.34 7.04 4.67
CA VAL A 135 7.84 5.70 4.38
C VAL A 135 6.38 5.54 4.81
N ALA A 136 5.98 6.10 5.95
CA ALA A 136 4.58 6.12 6.37
C ALA A 136 3.69 6.89 5.35
N GLY A 137 4.15 8.04 4.87
CA GLY A 137 3.47 8.81 3.83
C GLY A 137 3.32 8.02 2.53
N TYR A 138 4.37 7.31 2.11
CA TYR A 138 4.31 6.40 0.96
C TYR A 138 3.29 5.28 1.16
N LEU A 139 3.27 4.62 2.33
CA LEU A 139 2.30 3.56 2.65
C LEU A 139 0.86 4.07 2.62
N ILE A 140 0.60 5.27 3.14
CA ILE A 140 -0.73 5.89 3.09
C ILE A 140 -1.12 6.18 1.64
N PHE A 141 -0.21 6.76 0.85
CA PHE A 141 -0.44 7.03 -0.57
C PHE A 141 -0.73 5.75 -1.35
N LEU A 142 0.07 4.70 -1.14
CA LEU A 142 -0.14 3.39 -1.74
C LEU A 142 -1.49 2.79 -1.34
N GLY A 143 -1.87 2.92 -0.07
CA GLY A 143 -3.15 2.45 0.45
C GLY A 143 -4.34 3.12 -0.23
N LEU A 144 -4.28 4.43 -0.45
CA LEU A 144 -5.33 5.17 -1.16
C LEU A 144 -5.48 4.71 -2.61
N VAL A 145 -4.36 4.50 -3.30
CA VAL A 145 -4.37 4.04 -4.69
C VAL A 145 -4.90 2.60 -4.80
N ILE A 146 -4.48 1.70 -3.91
CA ILE A 146 -5.00 0.33 -3.87
C ILE A 146 -6.47 0.31 -3.47
N HIS A 147 -6.90 1.14 -2.52
CA HIS A 147 -8.31 1.27 -2.15
C HIS A 147 -9.16 1.68 -3.36
N ALA A 148 -8.71 2.64 -4.16
CA ALA A 148 -9.38 3.02 -5.39
C ALA A 148 -9.46 1.83 -6.37
N ALA A 149 -8.37 1.08 -6.57
CA ALA A 149 -8.37 -0.11 -7.41
C ALA A 149 -9.33 -1.21 -6.92
N LEU A 150 -9.48 -1.35 -5.60
CA LEU A 150 -10.39 -2.31 -4.97
C LEU A 150 -11.85 -1.91 -5.12
N THR A 151 -12.16 -0.61 -5.21
CA THR A 151 -13.54 -0.08 -5.21
C THR A 151 -14.08 0.27 -6.59
N ILE A 152 -13.23 0.39 -7.61
CA ILE A 152 -13.70 0.58 -8.99
C ILE A 152 -14.56 -0.62 -9.43
N PRO A 153 -15.74 -0.37 -10.04
CA PRO A 153 -16.56 -1.42 -10.63
C PRO A 153 -15.91 -1.92 -11.93
N ILE A 154 -15.65 -3.24 -12.01
CA ILE A 154 -15.05 -3.94 -13.17
C ILE A 154 -15.73 -5.30 -13.39
#